data_AF-A0A3B8RE40-F1
#
_entry.id   AF-A0A3B8RE40-F1
#
_cell.length_a   1.000
_cell.length_b   1.000
_cell.length_c   1.000
_cell.angle_alpha   90.00
_cell.angle_beta   90.00
_cell.angle_gamma   90.00
#
_symmetry.space_group_name_H-M   'P 1'
#
loop_
_entity.id
_entity.type
_entity.pdbx_description
1 polymer ?
#
loop_
_entity_poly.entity_id
_entity_poly.type
_entity_poly.pdbx_seq_one_letter_code
_entity_poly.pdbx_strand_id
1 'polypeptide(L)' 'RVDPRYFRPTEVETLLGDPSKAKQRLGWSPEISLDVMIEEMVQHDMEGAKQHAILKQHGYGVPVSHED' A
#
# COMPACT_ATOMS: atom_id res chain seq x y z
N ARG A 1 -13.51 15.64 0.37
CA ARG A 1 -12.71 16.77 0.89
C ARG A 1 -11.60 16.16 1.73
N VAL A 2 -10.33 16.56 1.54
CA VAL A 2 -9.18 15.98 2.27
C VAL A 2 -9.08 16.59 3.66
N ASP A 3 -8.78 15.77 4.68
CA ASP A 3 -8.53 16.25 6.06
C ASP A 3 -7.25 17.10 6.09
N PRO A 4 -7.28 18.33 6.63
CA PRO A 4 -6.10 19.18 6.79
C PRO A 4 -4.88 18.50 7.43
N ARG A 5 -5.10 17.49 8.29
CA ARG A 5 -4.02 16.75 8.97
C ARG A 5 -3.10 16.00 8.00
N TYR A 6 -3.57 15.65 6.80
CA TYR A 6 -2.75 14.93 5.81
C TYR A 6 -1.90 15.84 4.92
N PHE A 7 -2.04 17.17 5.02
CA PHE A 7 -1.21 18.08 4.24
C PHE A 7 0.17 18.23 4.87
N ARG A 8 1.21 18.09 4.05
CA ARG A 8 2.59 18.31 4.48
C ARG A 8 2.91 19.81 4.41
N PRO A 9 3.60 20.38 5.41
CA PRO A 9 4.05 21.78 5.36
C PRO A 9 4.93 22.11 4.16
N THR A 10 5.65 21.11 3.65
CA THR A 10 6.42 21.17 2.41
C THR A 10 6.13 19.91 1.60
N GLU A 11 5.50 20.07 0.45
CA GLU A 11 5.13 18.95 -0.42
C GLU A 11 6.24 18.61 -1.42
N VAL A 12 6.29 17.33 -1.82
CA VAL A 12 7.10 16.88 -2.95
C VAL A 12 6.15 16.63 -4.12
N GLU A 13 6.16 17.53 -5.10
CA GLU A 13 5.21 17.48 -6.22
C GLU A 13 5.43 16.30 -7.16
N THR A 14 6.68 15.87 -7.37
CA THR A 14 7.00 14.78 -8.30
C THR A 14 8.25 14.04 -7.89
N LEU A 15 8.19 12.71 -8.00
CA LEU A 15 9.34 11.82 -7.89
C LEU A 15 9.39 10.93 -9.13
N LEU A 16 10.46 11.03 -9.89
CA LEU A 16 10.71 10.21 -11.08
C LEU A 16 12.20 9.84 -11.13
N GLY A 17 12.50 8.56 -10.92
CA GLY A 17 13.87 8.05 -10.96
C GLY A 17 14.27 7.52 -12.34
N ASP A 18 15.54 7.67 -12.70
CA ASP A 18 16.15 7.01 -13.86
C ASP A 18 17.01 5.80 -13.41
N PRO A 19 16.54 4.56 -13.62
CA PRO A 19 17.28 3.36 -13.23
C PRO A 19 18.32 2.89 -14.25
N SER A 20 18.63 3.66 -15.30
CA SER A 20 19.52 3.24 -16.40
C SER A 20 20.87 2.71 -15.92
N LYS A 21 21.46 3.35 -14.90
CA LYS A 21 22.74 2.91 -14.31
C LYS A 21 22.66 1.53 -13.66
N ALA A 22 21.56 1.22 -12.96
CA ALA A 22 21.35 -0.09 -12.34
C ALA A 22 21.17 -1.17 -13.41
N LYS A 23 20.39 -0.87 -14.45
CA LYS A 23 20.21 -1.77 -15.60
C LYS A 23 21.53 -2.08 -16.30
N GLN A 24 22.34 -1.07 -16.58
CA GLN A 24 23.62 -1.25 -17.30
C GLN A 24 24.66 -2.01 -16.49
N ARG A 25 24.80 -1.71 -15.20
CA ARG A 25 25.88 -2.26 -14.38
C ARG A 25 25.52 -3.56 -13.67
N LEU A 26 24.25 -3.74 -13.36
CA LEU A 26 23.76 -4.85 -12.54
C LEU A 26 22.83 -5.79 -13.32
N GLY A 27 22.45 -5.43 -14.55
CA GLY A 27 21.41 -6.15 -15.29
C GLY A 27 20.03 -6.03 -14.65
N TRP A 28 19.85 -5.11 -13.70
CA TRP A 28 18.62 -5.01 -12.91
C TRP A 28 17.46 -4.42 -13.72
N SER A 29 16.29 -5.03 -13.58
CA SER A 29 15.00 -4.52 -14.07
C SER A 29 13.89 -4.89 -13.08
N PRO A 30 12.85 -4.05 -12.91
CA PRO A 30 11.71 -4.42 -12.08
C PRO A 30 10.97 -5.60 -12.71
N GLU A 31 10.68 -6.61 -11.89
CA GLU A 31 9.93 -7.81 -12.31
C GLU A 31 8.43 -7.67 -12.08
N ILE A 32 8.04 -6.78 -11.15
CA ILE A 32 6.66 -6.52 -10.75
C ILE A 32 6.23 -5.17 -11.31
N SER A 33 5.12 -5.13 -12.03
CA SER A 33 4.50 -3.89 -12.49
C SER A 33 3.70 -3.22 -11.38
N LEU A 34 3.34 -1.95 -11.57
CA LEU A 34 2.47 -1.23 -10.62
C LEU A 34 1.13 -1.96 -10.42
N ASP A 35 0.51 -2.43 -11.50
CA ASP A 35 -0.80 -3.09 -11.43
C ASP A 35 -0.73 -4.40 -10.63
N VAL A 36 0.31 -5.20 -10.84
CA VAL A 36 0.51 -6.46 -10.09
C VAL A 36 0.74 -6.17 -8.61
N MET A 37 1.55 -5.16 -8.29
CA MET A 37 1.78 -4.74 -6.91
C MET A 37 0.48 -4.29 -6.24
N ILE A 38 -0.35 -3.50 -6.92
CA ILE A 38 -1.65 -3.05 -6.39
C ILE A 38 -2.57 -4.24 -6.15
N GLU A 39 -2.67 -5.17 -7.09
CA GLU A 39 -3.49 -6.37 -6.97
C GLU A 39 -3.08 -7.22 -5.76
N GLU A 40 -1.77 -7.46 -5.58
CA GLU A 40 -1.23 -8.21 -4.46
C GLU A 40 -1.57 -7.55 -3.11
N MET A 41 -1.37 -6.23 -3.01
CA MET A 41 -1.68 -5.47 -1.79
C MET A 41 -3.17 -5.50 -1.45
N VAL A 42 -4.04 -5.27 -2.44
CA VAL A 42 -5.50 -5.27 -2.22
C VAL A 42 -5.98 -6.65 -1.83
N GLN A 43 -5.49 -7.70 -2.48
CA GLN A 43 -5.88 -9.07 -2.16
C GLN A 43 -5.52 -9.40 -0.70
N HIS A 44 -4.32 -9.02 -0.26
CA HIS A 44 -3.88 -9.21 1.11
C HIS A 44 -4.80 -8.50 2.12
N ASP A 45 -5.08 -7.22 1.92
CA ASP A 45 -5.96 -6.46 2.81
C ASP A 45 -7.39 -7.02 2.83
N MET A 46 -7.89 -7.48 1.67
CA MET A 46 -9.20 -8.10 1.56
C MET A 46 -9.30 -9.43 2.34
N GLU A 47 -8.22 -10.22 2.38
CA GLU A 47 -8.17 -11.44 3.18
C GLU A 47 -8.23 -11.13 4.68
N GLY A 48 -7.44 -10.16 5.15
CA GLY A 48 -7.50 -9.69 6.54
C GLY A 48 -8.90 -9.17 6.91
N ALA A 49 -9.51 -8.37 6.03
CA ALA A 49 -10.86 -7.85 6.24
C ALA A 49 -11.91 -8.97 6.33
N LYS A 50 -11.81 -10.02 5.50
CA LYS A 50 -12.71 -11.19 5.57
C LYS A 50 -12.57 -11.93 6.90
N GLN A 51 -11.35 -12.11 7.40
CA GLN A 51 -11.12 -12.75 8.70
C GLN A 51 -11.78 -11.96 9.84
N HIS A 52 -11.60 -10.64 9.86
CA HIS A 52 -12.26 -9.76 10.83
C HIS A 52 -13.79 -9.81 10.72
N ALA A 53 -14.32 -9.83 9.50
CA ALA A 53 -15.76 -9.93 9.27
C ALA A 53 -16.35 -11.24 9.81
N ILE A 54 -15.66 -12.37 9.60
CA ILE A 54 -16.09 -13.68 10.11
C ILE A 54 -16.12 -13.68 11.64
N LEU A 55 -15.05 -13.22 12.30
CA LEU A 55 -14.99 -13.16 13.76
C LEU A 55 -16.11 -12.28 14.34
N LYS A 56 -16.32 -11.11 13.74
CA LYS A 56 -17.40 -10.19 14.14
C LYS A 56 -18.79 -10.82 13.96
N GLN A 57 -19.02 -11.52 12.85
CA GLN A 57 -20.29 -12.22 12.58
C GLN A 57 -20.61 -13.29 13.64
N HIS A 58 -19.58 -13.90 14.24
CA HIS A 58 -19.73 -14.92 15.27
C HIS A 58 -19.65 -14.35 16.70
N GLY A 59 -19.73 -13.02 16.87
CA GLY A 59 -19.82 -12.37 18.18
C GLY A 59 -18.49 -12.18 18.90
N TYR A 60 -17.35 -12.41 18.24
CA TYR A 60 -16.04 -12.11 18.82
C TYR A 60 -15.74 -10.61 18.71
N GLY A 61 -15.17 -10.04 19.78
CA GLY A 61 -14.62 -8.70 19.75
C GLY A 61 -13.34 -8.67 18.91
N VAL A 62 -13.37 -7.94 17.80
CA VAL A 62 -12.21 -7.77 16.91
C VAL A 62 -11.65 -6.37 17.11
N PRO A 63 -10.50 -6.21 17.78
CA PRO A 63 -9.84 -4.91 17.87
C PRO A 63 -9.27 -4.55 16.49
N VAL A 64 -9.73 -3.44 15.93
CA VAL A 64 -9.18 -2.89 14.68
C VAL A 64 -8.39 -1.64 15.03
N SER A 65 -7.10 -1.63 14.69
CA SER A 65 -6.25 -0.45 14.85
C SER A 65 -6.68 0.62 13.86
N HIS A 66 -6.71 1.87 14.31
CA HIS A 66 -6.94 3.03 13.47
C HIS A 66 -5.69 3.89 13.52
N GLU A 67 -5.38 4.57 12.43
CA GLU A 67 -4.40 5.65 12.43
C GLU A 67 -4.99 6.84 13.21
N ASP A 68 -4.15 7.52 14.02
CA ASP A 68 -4.55 8.66 14.84
C ASP A 68 -4.92 9.91 14.00
#